data_AF-A0A1I4MGB3-F1
#
_entry.id   AF-A0A1I4MGB3-F1
#
_cell.length_a   1.000
_cell.length_b   1.000
_cell.length_c   1.000
_cell.angle_alpha   90.00
_cell.angle_beta   90.00
_cell.angle_gamma   90.00
#
_symmetry.space_group_name_H-M   'P 1'
#
loop_
_entity.id
_entity.type
_entity.pdbx_description
1 polymer ?
#
loop_
_entity_poly.entity_id
_entity_poly.type
_entity_poly.pdbx_seq_one_letter_code
_entity_poly.pdbx_strand_id
1 'polypeptide(L)'
;MTIDPSSIPNFGGQQPEQQPTGPAGPVIPDQDLVKQLLDQMELKYVVDDEGDLAAPWEEFRTYFMFRGEKEQQVFSVRTFYDRPHSIEDKNRLLELIDDWNRRTLWPKVYSHTHDDGTVRLIGEAQMLVGVGVSLEHFVSSTVSWIRASVEFDRWLVEQLGLAKDVEESDGEGEG
;
A
#
# COMPACT_ATOMS: atom_id res chain seq x y z
N MET A 1 0.71 -6.60 -18.38
CA MET A 1 -0.38 -7.52 -18.01
C MET A 1 -0.90 -7.03 -16.67
N THR A 2 -1.93 -6.20 -16.72
CA THR A 2 -2.46 -5.36 -15.64
C THR A 2 -3.44 -6.13 -14.77
N ILE A 3 -3.46 -5.83 -13.47
CA ILE A 3 -4.39 -6.43 -12.49
C ILE A 3 -5.54 -5.45 -12.26
N ASP A 4 -6.78 -5.92 -12.48
CA ASP A 4 -8.00 -5.13 -12.29
C ASP A 4 -8.23 -4.82 -10.79
N PRO A 5 -8.25 -3.55 -10.40
CA PRO A 5 -8.34 -3.14 -9.00
C PRO A 5 -9.77 -3.24 -8.41
N SER A 6 -10.73 -3.84 -9.13
CA SER A 6 -12.09 -4.15 -8.65
C SER A 6 -12.28 -5.61 -8.15
N SER A 7 -11.25 -6.45 -8.24
CA SER A 7 -11.36 -7.91 -8.02
C SER A 7 -11.38 -8.38 -6.55
N ILE A 8 -11.55 -7.50 -5.56
CA ILE A 8 -11.49 -7.87 -4.15
C ILE A 8 -12.86 -8.44 -3.70
N PRO A 9 -12.97 -9.73 -3.31
CA PRO A 9 -14.26 -10.33 -2.96
C PRO A 9 -14.84 -9.76 -1.66
N ASN A 10 -16.17 -9.67 -1.60
CA ASN A 10 -16.93 -9.33 -0.40
C ASN A 10 -17.22 -10.62 0.41
N PHE A 11 -16.60 -10.77 1.57
CA PHE A 11 -16.69 -11.97 2.41
C PHE A 11 -17.91 -11.94 3.33
N GLY A 12 -19.09 -12.16 2.76
CA GLY A 12 -20.35 -12.30 3.51
C GLY A 12 -21.02 -13.65 3.25
N GLY A 13 -20.65 -14.70 4.01
CA GLY A 13 -21.52 -15.88 4.13
C GLY A 13 -20.86 -17.21 4.49
N GLN A 14 -21.23 -17.71 5.68
CA GLN A 14 -21.19 -19.10 6.20
C GLN A 14 -19.84 -19.66 6.71
N GLN A 15 -19.59 -19.47 8.01
CA GLN A 15 -18.58 -20.21 8.78
C GLN A 15 -19.15 -21.54 9.31
N PRO A 16 -18.48 -22.69 9.08
CA PRO A 16 -18.67 -23.90 9.87
C PRO A 16 -18.21 -23.66 11.32
N GLU A 17 -18.87 -24.28 12.29
CA GLU A 17 -18.55 -24.19 13.72
C GLU A 17 -17.11 -24.64 14.00
N GLN A 18 -16.19 -23.66 14.13
CA GLN A 18 -14.83 -23.88 14.64
C GLN A 18 -14.84 -23.79 16.16
N GLN A 19 -14.28 -24.81 16.83
CA GLN A 19 -14.03 -24.79 18.27
C GLN A 19 -13.23 -23.53 18.65
N PRO A 20 -13.56 -22.86 19.78
CA PRO A 20 -12.85 -21.66 20.18
C PRO A 20 -11.46 -22.05 20.68
N THR A 21 -10.48 -22.06 19.78
CA THR A 21 -9.09 -21.80 20.16
C THR A 21 -9.10 -20.40 20.78
N GLY A 22 -8.85 -20.29 22.09
CA GLY A 22 -8.69 -18.98 22.74
C GLY A 22 -7.70 -18.12 21.95
N PRO A 23 -7.80 -16.78 22.01
CA PRO A 23 -7.00 -15.93 21.14
C PRO A 23 -5.52 -16.27 21.29
N ALA A 24 -4.87 -16.59 20.17
CA ALA A 24 -3.43 -16.79 20.13
C ALA A 24 -2.76 -15.58 20.80
N GLY A 25 -1.78 -15.82 21.68
CA GLY A 25 -1.04 -14.74 22.32
C GLY A 25 -0.37 -13.81 21.30
N PRO A 26 0.18 -12.67 21.75
CA PRO A 26 0.84 -11.73 20.85
C PRO A 26 1.91 -12.42 20.01
N VAL A 27 1.92 -12.14 18.70
CA VAL A 27 2.91 -12.63 17.74
C VAL A 27 3.85 -11.51 17.34
N ILE A 28 5.13 -11.83 17.12
CA ILE A 28 6.05 -10.90 16.48
C ILE A 28 6.00 -11.21 14.97
N PRO A 29 5.35 -10.36 14.16
CA PRO A 29 5.25 -10.58 12.72
C PRO A 29 6.63 -10.48 12.06
N ASP A 30 6.81 -11.25 10.98
CA ASP A 30 8.01 -11.25 10.15
C ASP A 30 7.64 -11.17 8.65
N GLN A 31 8.65 -11.19 7.79
CA GLN A 31 8.47 -11.10 6.35
C GLN A 31 7.69 -12.30 5.79
N ASP A 32 7.81 -13.49 6.36
CA ASP A 32 7.13 -14.69 5.86
C ASP A 32 5.63 -14.65 6.18
N LEU A 33 5.23 -14.07 7.31
CA LEU A 33 3.82 -13.79 7.58
C LEU A 33 3.22 -12.82 6.56
N VAL A 34 3.98 -11.81 6.12
CA VAL A 34 3.53 -10.88 5.07
C VAL A 34 3.40 -11.60 3.73
N LYS A 35 4.35 -12.47 3.36
CA LYS A 35 4.26 -13.30 2.13
C LYS A 35 2.99 -14.16 2.13
N GLN A 36 2.72 -14.86 3.24
CA GLN A 36 1.50 -15.67 3.39
C GLN A 36 0.23 -14.83 3.22
N LEU A 37 0.22 -13.60 3.75
CA LEU A 37 -0.90 -12.68 3.56
C LEU A 37 -1.06 -12.27 2.09
N LEU A 38 0.04 -11.94 1.40
CA LEU A 38 -0.01 -11.58 -0.01
C LEU A 38 -0.47 -12.76 -0.88
N ASP A 39 0.00 -13.98 -0.60
CA ASP A 39 -0.47 -15.21 -1.25
C ASP A 39 -1.98 -15.41 -1.05
N GLN A 40 -2.49 -15.22 0.17
CA GLN A 40 -3.93 -15.32 0.47
C GLN A 40 -4.76 -14.25 -0.25
N MET A 41 -4.17 -13.09 -0.52
CA MET A 41 -4.78 -12.01 -1.29
C MET A 41 -4.58 -12.18 -2.80
N GLU A 42 -3.93 -13.26 -3.25
CA GLU A 42 -3.55 -13.50 -4.64
C GLU A 42 -2.71 -12.36 -5.25
N LEU A 43 -1.95 -11.65 -4.41
CA LEU A 43 -1.06 -10.57 -4.81
C LEU A 43 0.34 -11.11 -5.07
N LYS A 44 0.87 -10.79 -6.26
CA LYS A 44 2.26 -11.09 -6.60
C LYS A 44 3.20 -10.24 -5.76
N TYR A 45 4.32 -10.83 -5.37
CA TYR A 45 5.40 -10.12 -4.68
C TYR A 45 6.77 -10.58 -5.17
N VAL A 46 7.76 -9.74 -4.90
CA VAL A 46 9.19 -9.97 -5.16
C VAL A 46 9.98 -9.61 -3.91
N VAL A 47 11.16 -10.20 -3.76
CA VAL A 47 12.16 -9.77 -2.79
C VAL A 47 13.31 -9.21 -3.61
N ASP A 48 13.71 -7.97 -3.34
CA ASP A 48 14.79 -7.31 -4.06
C ASP A 48 16.19 -7.75 -3.55
N ASP A 49 17.23 -7.22 -4.18
CA ASP A 49 18.63 -7.55 -3.87
C ASP A 49 19.04 -7.11 -2.45
N GLU A 50 18.29 -6.19 -1.84
CA GLU A 50 18.49 -5.73 -0.45
C GLU A 50 17.70 -6.58 0.55
N GLY A 51 16.90 -7.53 0.08
CA GLY A 51 16.08 -8.41 0.90
C GLY A 51 14.73 -7.80 1.30
N ASP A 52 14.35 -6.66 0.73
CA ASP A 52 13.07 -6.01 1.01
C ASP A 52 11.94 -6.64 0.17
N LEU A 53 10.82 -6.90 0.84
CA LEU A 53 9.64 -7.48 0.22
C LEU A 53 8.81 -6.37 -0.44
N ALA A 54 8.48 -6.53 -1.72
CA ALA A 54 7.68 -5.58 -2.47
C ALA A 54 6.55 -6.27 -3.26
N ALA A 55 5.38 -5.64 -3.31
CA ALA A 55 4.30 -5.97 -4.23
C ALA A 55 4.22 -4.88 -5.32
N PRO A 56 4.38 -5.22 -6.62
CA PRO A 56 4.28 -4.26 -7.71
C PRO A 56 2.85 -4.19 -8.29
N TRP A 57 2.39 -2.97 -8.55
CA TRP A 57 1.28 -2.63 -9.44
C TRP A 57 1.82 -1.94 -10.69
N GLU A 58 0.97 -1.64 -11.66
CA GLU A 58 1.38 -0.95 -12.88
C GLU A 58 1.91 0.47 -12.62
N GLU A 59 1.23 1.22 -11.76
CA GLU A 59 1.49 2.64 -11.52
C GLU A 59 2.20 2.93 -10.18
N PHE A 60 2.46 1.91 -9.37
CA PHE A 60 3.13 2.06 -8.08
C PHE A 60 3.66 0.72 -7.55
N ARG A 61 4.52 0.79 -6.54
CA ARG A 61 5.01 -0.39 -5.81
C ARG A 61 4.94 -0.18 -4.30
N THR A 62 4.54 -1.22 -3.57
CA THR A 62 4.43 -1.18 -2.11
C THR A 62 5.47 -2.10 -1.47
N TYR A 63 6.30 -1.54 -0.59
CA TYR A 63 7.30 -2.25 0.20
C TYR A 63 6.78 -2.55 1.61
N PHE A 64 7.17 -3.71 2.12
CA PHE A 64 6.83 -4.21 3.45
C PHE A 64 8.11 -4.41 4.24
N MET A 65 8.39 -3.49 5.15
CA MET A 65 9.71 -3.32 5.75
C MET A 65 9.63 -3.53 7.26
N PHE A 66 10.48 -4.40 7.80
CA PHE A 66 10.74 -4.47 9.24
C PHE A 66 12.05 -3.74 9.52
N ARG A 67 12.02 -2.77 10.43
CA ARG A 67 13.18 -1.93 10.81
C ARG A 67 13.27 -1.78 12.32
N GLY A 68 14.47 -1.50 12.83
CA GLY A 68 14.73 -1.40 14.27
C GLY A 68 15.05 -2.75 14.91
N GLU A 69 15.36 -2.71 16.21
CA GLU A 69 15.83 -3.88 16.98
C GLU A 69 14.90 -4.19 18.15
N LYS A 70 14.71 -5.49 18.43
CA LYS A 70 13.98 -5.99 19.61
C LYS A 70 12.62 -5.29 19.79
N GLU A 71 12.37 -4.73 20.97
CA GLU A 71 11.12 -4.08 21.35
C GLU A 71 10.80 -2.81 20.54
N GLN A 72 11.81 -2.21 19.89
CA GLN A 72 11.67 -1.03 19.05
C GLN A 72 11.46 -1.37 17.57
N GLN A 73 11.23 -2.64 17.24
CA GLN A 73 10.98 -3.05 15.87
C GLN A 73 9.67 -2.45 15.36
N VAL A 74 9.74 -1.82 14.19
CA VAL A 74 8.63 -1.19 13.47
C VAL A 74 8.39 -1.96 12.18
N PHE A 75 7.12 -2.23 11.90
CA PHE A 75 6.65 -2.66 10.60
C PHE A 75 6.16 -1.44 9.83
N SER A 76 6.68 -1.22 8.63
CA SER A 76 6.34 -0.10 7.76
C SER A 76 5.87 -0.61 6.40
N VAL A 77 4.77 -0.06 5.93
CA VAL A 77 4.25 -0.24 4.58
C VAL A 77 4.45 1.06 3.83
N ARG A 78 5.27 1.02 2.77
CA ARG A 78 5.64 2.20 1.98
C ARG A 78 5.29 2.01 0.52
N THR A 79 4.40 2.84 0.01
CA THR A 79 3.98 2.83 -1.39
C THR A 79 4.64 3.96 -2.15
N PHE A 80 5.43 3.62 -3.16
CA PHE A 80 6.08 4.56 -4.07
C PHE A 80 5.21 4.68 -5.32
N TYR A 81 4.61 5.85 -5.52
CA TYR A 81 3.79 6.12 -6.70
C TYR A 81 4.71 6.46 -7.88
N ASP A 82 4.61 5.69 -8.95
CA ASP A 82 5.60 5.69 -10.04
C ASP A 82 5.35 6.80 -11.07
N ARG A 83 4.18 7.46 -11.02
CA ARG A 83 3.87 8.64 -11.83
C ARG A 83 4.85 9.78 -11.55
N PRO A 84 5.65 10.23 -12.53
CA PRO A 84 6.52 11.38 -12.36
C PRO A 84 5.71 12.69 -12.43
N HIS A 85 6.06 13.65 -11.59
CA HIS A 85 5.50 15.00 -11.65
C HIS A 85 6.62 16.04 -11.83
N SER A 86 6.30 17.17 -12.46
CA SER A 86 7.22 18.29 -12.58
C SER A 86 7.41 18.99 -11.24
N ILE A 87 8.58 19.58 -11.02
CA ILE A 87 8.81 20.48 -9.88
C ILE A 87 7.85 21.68 -9.89
N GLU A 88 7.35 22.08 -11.05
CA GLU A 88 6.36 23.15 -11.21
C GLU A 88 5.00 22.76 -10.58
N ASP A 89 4.65 21.47 -10.57
CA ASP A 89 3.41 20.96 -9.96
C ASP A 89 3.49 20.82 -8.44
N LYS A 90 4.68 20.99 -7.84
CA LYS A 90 4.94 20.65 -6.44
C LYS A 90 4.00 21.36 -5.47
N ASN A 91 3.69 22.63 -5.69
CA ASN A 91 2.78 23.37 -4.80
C ASN A 91 1.37 22.77 -4.83
N ARG A 92 0.84 22.45 -6.02
CA ARG A 92 -0.46 21.80 -6.18
C ARG A 92 -0.47 20.41 -5.55
N LEU A 93 0.60 19.63 -5.73
CA LEU A 93 0.73 18.31 -5.10
C LEU A 93 0.72 18.41 -3.57
N LEU A 94 1.42 19.39 -3.00
CA LEU A 94 1.43 19.59 -1.55
C LEU A 94 0.04 19.95 -1.00
N GLU A 95 -0.74 20.74 -1.72
CA GLU A 95 -2.14 21.03 -1.35
C GLU A 95 -3.00 19.77 -1.36
N LEU A 96 -2.87 18.92 -2.39
CA LEU A 96 -3.59 17.64 -2.46
C LEU A 96 -3.15 16.68 -1.36
N ILE A 97 -1.85 16.60 -1.08
CA ILE A 97 -1.30 15.76 -0.01
C ILE A 97 -1.83 16.19 1.35
N ASP A 98 -1.82 17.50 1.66
CA ASP A 98 -2.33 18.02 2.92
C ASP A 98 -3.82 17.71 3.09
N ASP A 99 -4.57 17.88 2.02
CA ASP A 99 -6.00 17.64 2.00
C ASP A 99 -6.36 16.15 2.17
N TRP A 100 -5.61 15.24 1.53
CA TRP A 100 -5.70 13.80 1.80
C TRP A 100 -5.37 13.50 3.26
N ASN A 101 -4.18 13.93 3.71
CA ASN A 101 -3.66 13.64 5.04
C ASN A 101 -4.56 14.18 6.17
N ARG A 102 -5.33 15.24 5.91
CA ARG A 102 -6.30 15.81 6.84
C ARG A 102 -7.59 14.99 6.93
N ARG A 103 -8.00 14.34 5.84
CA ARG A 103 -9.28 13.62 5.75
C ARG A 103 -9.17 12.13 6.03
N THR A 104 -7.99 11.56 5.81
CA THR A 104 -7.75 10.13 5.96
C THR A 104 -6.75 9.86 7.07
N LEU A 105 -6.85 8.67 7.68
CA LEU A 105 -5.92 8.27 8.73
C LEU A 105 -4.61 7.71 8.14
N TRP A 106 -4.69 7.02 6.99
CA TRP A 106 -3.56 6.42 6.29
C TRP A 106 -3.87 6.25 4.78
N PRO A 107 -2.84 6.05 3.94
CA PRO A 107 -1.44 6.32 4.28
C PRO A 107 -1.24 7.82 4.53
N LYS A 108 -0.24 8.17 5.35
CA LYS A 108 0.27 9.54 5.32
C LYS A 108 1.19 9.67 4.13
N VAL A 109 0.99 10.72 3.35
CA VAL A 109 1.72 10.92 2.09
C VAL A 109 2.69 12.07 2.22
N TYR A 110 3.87 11.93 1.65
CA TYR A 110 4.86 13.00 1.49
C TYR A 110 5.41 12.99 0.06
N SER A 111 6.04 14.10 -0.34
CA SER A 111 6.72 14.20 -1.64
C SER A 111 8.22 14.07 -1.49
N HIS A 112 8.87 13.50 -2.49
CA HIS A 112 10.31 13.49 -2.66
C HIS A 112 10.66 14.15 -4.00
N THR A 113 11.56 15.13 -3.99
CA THR A 113 12.07 15.78 -5.19
C THR A 113 13.45 15.22 -5.48
N HIS A 114 13.59 14.58 -6.65
CA HIS A 114 14.85 14.06 -7.14
C HIS A 114 15.74 15.19 -7.70
N ASP A 115 17.03 14.91 -7.85
CA ASP A 115 18.03 15.87 -8.34
C ASP A 115 17.74 16.35 -9.78
N ASP A 116 17.02 15.55 -10.58
CA ASP A 116 16.58 15.89 -11.93
C ASP A 116 15.30 16.77 -11.96
N GLY A 117 14.76 17.14 -10.80
CA GLY A 117 13.54 17.92 -10.66
C GLY A 117 12.25 17.10 -10.67
N THR A 118 12.32 15.77 -10.86
CA THR A 118 11.15 14.90 -10.77
C THR A 118 10.63 14.87 -9.34
N VAL A 119 9.32 15.07 -9.17
CA VAL A 119 8.64 14.91 -7.88
C VAL A 119 7.87 13.60 -7.88
N ARG A 120 8.11 12.77 -6.85
CA ARG A 120 7.35 11.53 -6.60
C ARG A 120 6.63 11.62 -5.26
N LEU A 121 5.52 10.89 -5.15
CA LEU A 121 4.77 10.77 -3.90
C LEU A 121 5.07 9.42 -3.25
N ILE A 122 5.11 9.42 -1.92
CA ILE A 122 5.32 8.22 -1.13
C ILE A 122 4.26 8.20 -0.02
N GLY A 123 3.46 7.13 -0.01
CA GLY A 123 2.51 6.83 1.06
C GLY A 123 3.18 5.94 2.11
N GLU A 124 2.95 6.22 3.38
CA GLU A 124 3.49 5.46 4.50
C GLU A 124 2.43 5.17 5.56
N ALA A 125 2.44 3.95 6.06
CA ALA A 125 1.79 3.55 7.30
C ALA A 125 2.77 2.69 8.12
N GLN A 126 2.70 2.77 9.45
CA GLN A 126 3.64 2.06 10.32
C GLN A 126 2.99 1.65 11.65
N MET A 127 3.46 0.53 12.22
CA MET A 127 3.11 0.10 13.57
C MET A 127 4.34 -0.44 14.30
N LEU A 128 4.37 -0.27 15.62
CA LEU A 128 5.34 -0.92 16.48
C LEU A 128 4.95 -2.39 16.66
N VAL A 129 5.89 -3.30 16.42
CA VAL A 129 5.66 -4.76 16.47
C VAL A 129 6.57 -5.50 17.44
N GLY A 130 7.62 -4.84 17.95
CA GLY A 130 8.69 -5.47 18.73
C GLY A 130 8.27 -6.09 20.06
N VAL A 131 7.12 -5.72 20.62
CA VAL A 131 6.54 -6.31 21.85
C VAL A 131 5.47 -7.37 21.56
N GLY A 132 5.27 -7.69 20.28
CA GLY A 132 4.20 -8.56 19.79
C GLY A 132 2.87 -7.81 19.59
N VAL A 133 2.08 -8.28 18.62
CA VAL A 133 0.77 -7.75 18.25
C VAL A 133 -0.24 -8.89 18.11
N SER A 134 -1.54 -8.58 18.19
CA SER A 134 -2.55 -9.57 17.79
C SER A 134 -2.39 -9.89 16.30
N LEU A 135 -2.39 -11.18 15.95
CA LEU A 135 -2.29 -11.64 14.57
C LEU A 135 -3.42 -11.05 13.71
N GLU A 136 -4.66 -11.07 14.22
CA GLU A 136 -5.81 -10.51 13.52
C GLU A 136 -5.65 -9.00 13.29
N HIS A 137 -5.13 -8.27 14.29
CA HIS A 137 -4.88 -6.84 14.15
C HIS A 137 -3.79 -6.54 13.12
N PHE A 138 -2.71 -7.33 13.10
CA PHE A 138 -1.63 -7.21 12.12
C PHE A 138 -2.14 -7.43 10.69
N VAL A 139 -2.87 -8.53 10.48
CA VAL A 139 -3.45 -8.88 9.17
C VAL A 139 -4.43 -7.79 8.71
N SER A 140 -5.40 -7.44 9.56
CA SER A 140 -6.42 -6.44 9.21
C SER A 140 -5.82 -5.07 8.92
N SER A 141 -4.81 -4.65 9.67
CA SER A 141 -4.11 -3.38 9.44
C SER A 141 -3.33 -3.40 8.13
N THR A 142 -2.59 -4.48 7.85
CA THR A 142 -1.81 -4.61 6.61
C THR A 142 -2.71 -4.58 5.38
N VAL A 143 -3.81 -5.33 5.38
CA VAL A 143 -4.82 -5.32 4.30
C VAL A 143 -5.42 -3.92 4.13
N SER A 144 -5.77 -3.26 5.24
CA SER A 144 -6.35 -1.91 5.20
C SER A 144 -5.38 -0.88 4.62
N TRP A 145 -4.08 -0.99 4.92
CA TRP A 145 -3.06 -0.08 4.40
C TRP A 145 -2.77 -0.30 2.90
N ILE A 146 -2.79 -1.55 2.43
CA ILE A 146 -2.69 -1.85 0.99
C ILE A 146 -3.87 -1.22 0.26
N ARG A 147 -5.11 -1.45 0.73
CA ARG A 147 -6.32 -0.87 0.12
C ARG A 147 -6.30 0.65 0.12
N ALA A 148 -5.89 1.27 1.21
CA ALA A 148 -5.80 2.73 1.31
C ALA A 148 -4.73 3.32 0.38
N SER A 149 -3.66 2.57 0.08
CA SER A 149 -2.65 3.01 -0.91
C SER A 149 -3.23 3.01 -2.33
N VAL A 150 -4.01 1.98 -2.67
CA VAL A 150 -4.76 1.93 -3.95
C VAL A 150 -5.79 3.06 -4.04
N GLU A 151 -6.49 3.34 -2.93
CA GLU A 151 -7.47 4.43 -2.86
C GLU A 151 -6.83 5.80 -3.05
N PHE A 152 -5.67 6.05 -2.44
CA PHE A 152 -4.95 7.30 -2.63
C PHE A 152 -4.55 7.51 -4.08
N ASP A 153 -4.00 6.49 -4.76
CA ASP A 153 -3.59 6.59 -6.16
C ASP A 153 -4.77 6.97 -7.07
N ARG A 154 -5.89 6.26 -6.94
CA ARG A 154 -7.13 6.58 -7.66
C ARG A 154 -7.62 7.99 -7.40
N TRP A 155 -7.66 8.39 -6.13
CA TRP A 155 -8.10 9.73 -5.72
C TRP A 155 -7.18 10.80 -6.30
N LEU A 156 -5.86 10.59 -6.28
CA LEU A 156 -4.88 11.53 -6.81
C LEU A 156 -5.07 11.72 -8.33
N VAL A 157 -5.24 10.63 -9.08
CA VAL A 157 -5.48 10.67 -10.53
C VAL A 157 -6.75 11.46 -10.85
N GLU A 158 -7.82 11.26 -10.08
CA GLU A 158 -9.07 12.03 -10.21
C GLU A 158 -8.84 13.52 -9.95
N GLN A 159 -8.15 13.90 -8.86
CA GLN A 159 -7.90 15.30 -8.51
C GLN A 159 -6.97 16.03 -9.49
N LEU A 160 -6.04 15.30 -10.12
CA LEU A 160 -5.19 15.86 -11.16
C LEU A 160 -5.92 16.04 -12.49
N GLY A 161 -7.10 15.43 -12.65
CA GLY A 161 -7.84 15.42 -13.91
C GLY A 161 -7.22 14.50 -14.96
N LEU A 162 -6.35 13.59 -14.53
CA LEU A 162 -5.66 12.60 -15.37
C LEU A 162 -6.54 11.39 -15.70
N ALA A 163 -7.76 11.33 -15.16
CA ALA A 163 -8.70 10.24 -15.38
C ALA A 163 -9.07 10.03 -16.86
N LYS A 164 -8.93 11.06 -17.71
CA LYS A 164 -9.22 10.96 -19.16
C LYS A 164 -8.11 10.27 -19.96
N ASP A 165 -6.86 10.30 -19.49
CA ASP A 165 -5.73 9.72 -20.20
C ASP A 165 -5.67 8.18 -20.05
N VAL A 166 -6.35 7.63 -19.03
CA VAL A 166 -6.42 6.18 -18.75
C VAL A 166 -7.52 5.50 -19.57
N GLU A 167 -8.64 6.17 -19.85
CA GLU A 167 -9.71 5.62 -20.71
C GLU A 167 -9.34 5.68 -22.21
N GLU A 168 -8.52 6.64 -22.64
CA GLU A 168 -8.05 6.73 -24.03
C GLU A 168 -6.97 5.68 -24.36
N SER A 169 -6.10 5.31 -23.41
CA SER A 169 -5.06 4.29 -23.65
C SER A 169 -5.60 2.86 -23.81
N ASP A 170 -6.75 2.56 -23.22
CA ASP A 170 -7.44 1.26 -23.39
C ASP A 170 -8.28 1.20 -24.68
N GLY A 171 -8.49 2.34 -25.36
CA GLY A 171 -9.32 2.46 -26.56
C GLY A 171 -8.57 2.46 -27.90
N GLU A 172 -7.25 2.67 -27.92
CA GLU A 172 -6.46 2.78 -29.17
C GLU A 172 -5.82 1.45 -29.64
N GLY A 173 -6.23 0.31 -29.08
CA GLY A 173 -5.73 -1.03 -29.42
C GLY A 173 -6.50 -1.80 -30.51
N GLU A 174 -7.58 -1.26 -31.07
CA GLU A 174 -8.33 -1.89 -32.17
C GLU A 174 -8.63 -0.87 -33.29
N GLY A 175 -7.68 -0.74 -34.22
CA GLY A 175 -7.82 -0.02 -35.49
C GLY A 175 -7.00 -0.67 -36.59
#